data_AF-A0A1F5T7V8-F1
#
_entry.id   AF-A0A1F5T7V8-F1
#
_cell.length_a   1.000
_cell.length_b   1.000
_cell.length_c   1.000
_cell.angle_alpha   90.00
_cell.angle_beta   90.00
_cell.angle_gamma   90.00
#
_symmetry.space_group_name_H-M   'P 1'
#
loop_
_entity.id
_entity.type
_entity.pdbx_description
1 polymer ?
#
loop_
_entity_poly.entity_id
_entity_poly.type
_entity_poly.pdbx_seq_one_letter_code
_entity_poly.pdbx_strand_id
1 'polypeptide(L)'
;MNANEEICHVCFHPVKRKLYETSTGKMLCVACMRRNRNCFACDTLTVKDKALRFSDGRYVCSECARKAVYEINAKRFAAIKGRLAWAPKMPVKFKIVSRETLPRRRRRTPLNFGQSKALYESHGRQLLIVSHEIEILIGLPVVLFEAIVVHELFHAWLHENFAVGIMNRDEEEWLCEHLALLYLRACRAKKPWRKVVQARREQYRFKRADEFKERTQKQVIKQLLTEARKNRKRRNRCPT
;
A
#
# COMPACT_ATOMS: atom_id res chain seq x y z
N MET A 1 20.30 -6.87 38.53
CA MET A 1 20.15 -6.17 37.23
C MET A 1 18.66 -6.02 36.98
N ASN A 2 18.11 -4.80 37.12
CA ASN A 2 16.67 -4.58 36.95
C ASN A 2 16.30 -4.77 35.48
N ALA A 3 15.46 -5.77 35.20
CA ALA A 3 14.79 -5.89 33.91
C ALA A 3 14.01 -4.59 33.70
N ASN A 4 14.30 -3.89 32.61
CA ASN A 4 13.61 -2.65 32.24
C ASN A 4 12.14 -3.01 32.01
N GLU A 5 11.28 -2.78 33.01
CA GLU A 5 9.85 -3.10 32.90
C GLU A 5 9.25 -2.19 31.82
N GLU A 6 8.93 -2.76 30.66
CA GLU A 6 8.36 -2.00 29.56
C GLU A 6 6.94 -1.51 29.94
N ILE A 7 6.73 -0.20 29.90
CA ILE A 7 5.47 0.46 30.32
C ILE A 7 4.53 0.62 29.12
N CYS A 8 3.24 0.33 29.32
CA CYS A 8 2.22 0.56 28.30
C CYS A 8 2.02 2.06 28.04
N HIS A 9 2.12 2.50 26.79
CA HIS A 9 1.97 3.90 26.41
C HIS A 9 0.57 4.50 26.63
N VAL A 10 -0.47 3.66 26.81
CA VAL A 10 -1.85 4.15 27.01
C VAL A 10 -2.25 4.15 28.48
N CYS A 11 -2.05 3.04 29.19
CA CYS A 11 -2.48 2.96 30.58
C CYS A 11 -1.36 3.26 31.58
N PHE A 12 -0.11 3.43 31.13
CA PHE A 12 1.06 3.68 31.97
C PHE A 12 1.34 2.60 33.03
N HIS A 13 0.77 1.40 32.87
CA HIS A 13 1.05 0.28 33.76
C HIS A 13 2.24 -0.56 33.21
N PRO A 14 3.08 -1.12 34.09
CA PRO A 14 4.11 -2.09 33.71
C PRO A 14 3.49 -3.29 33.02
N VAL A 15 4.10 -3.75 31.92
CA VAL A 15 3.57 -4.89 31.15
C VAL A 15 4.43 -6.12 31.39
N LYS A 16 3.95 -7.03 32.23
CA LYS A 16 4.60 -8.33 32.53
C LYS A 16 4.54 -9.35 31.37
N ARG A 17 3.93 -9.01 30.23
CA ARG A 17 3.63 -9.90 29.08
C ARG A 17 4.11 -9.27 27.76
N LYS A 18 3.93 -9.99 26.64
CA LYS A 18 4.23 -9.52 25.28
C LYS A 18 3.54 -8.18 24.97
N LEU A 19 4.33 -7.17 24.62
CA LEU A 19 3.86 -5.87 24.16
C LEU A 19 3.57 -5.88 22.66
N TYR A 20 2.62 -5.03 22.26
CA TYR A 20 2.35 -4.72 20.86
C TYR A 20 2.99 -3.39 20.50
N GLU A 21 3.96 -3.40 19.59
CA GLU A 21 4.53 -2.17 19.03
C GLU A 21 3.65 -1.67 17.88
N THR A 22 3.15 -0.43 17.99
CA THR A 22 2.42 0.25 16.91
C THR A 22 3.37 0.70 15.79
N SER A 23 2.84 1.08 14.62
CA SER A 23 3.62 1.72 13.55
C SER A 23 4.40 2.98 13.98
N THR A 24 4.00 3.63 15.08
CA THR A 24 4.69 4.79 15.65
C THR A 24 5.81 4.45 16.62
N GLY A 25 6.01 3.17 16.95
CA GLY A 25 6.99 2.72 17.96
C GLY A 25 6.46 2.74 19.40
N LYS A 26 5.16 2.99 19.59
CA LYS A 26 4.53 2.96 20.91
C LYS A 26 4.23 1.53 21.32
N MET A 27 4.62 1.15 22.54
CA MET A 27 4.37 -0.16 23.13
C MET A 27 3.04 -0.20 23.88
N LEU A 28 2.21 -1.20 23.62
CA LEU A 28 0.89 -1.35 24.22
C LEU A 28 0.69 -2.71 24.88
N CYS A 29 0.08 -2.71 26.07
CA CYS A 29 -0.43 -3.95 26.64
C CYS A 29 -1.58 -4.50 25.77
N VAL A 30 -1.77 -5.83 25.77
CA VAL A 30 -2.80 -6.49 24.96
C VAL A 30 -4.19 -5.92 25.22
N ALA A 31 -4.51 -5.56 26.46
CA ALA A 31 -5.78 -4.93 26.80
C ALA A 31 -5.95 -3.56 26.12
N CYS A 32 -4.92 -2.71 26.15
CA CYS A 32 -4.95 -1.42 25.46
C CYS A 32 -4.94 -1.58 23.93
N MET A 33 -4.22 -2.56 23.39
CA MET A 33 -4.30 -2.86 21.95
C MET A 33 -5.71 -3.29 21.53
N ARG A 34 -6.41 -4.08 22.35
CA ARG A 34 -7.80 -4.51 22.08
C ARG A 34 -8.83 -3.40 22.28
N ARG A 35 -8.64 -2.54 23.28
CA ARG A 35 -9.59 -1.44 23.62
C ARG A 35 -9.41 -0.21 22.74
N ASN A 36 -8.18 0.11 22.36
CA ASN A 36 -7.91 1.24 21.47
C ASN A 36 -8.06 0.80 20.03
N ARG A 37 -8.66 1.66 19.21
CA ARG A 37 -8.81 1.38 17.79
C ARG A 37 -7.61 1.96 17.06
N ASN A 38 -6.82 1.14 16.39
CA ASN A 38 -5.76 1.65 15.53
C ASN A 38 -6.38 2.29 14.29
N CYS A 39 -5.80 3.39 13.85
CA CYS A 39 -6.18 4.02 12.61
C CYS A 39 -5.91 3.04 11.46
N PHE A 40 -6.93 2.76 10.66
CA PHE A 40 -6.84 1.82 9.55
C PHE A 40 -5.78 2.22 8.49
N ALA A 41 -5.51 3.52 8.34
CA ALA A 41 -4.57 4.02 7.34
C ALA A 41 -3.12 4.12 7.83
N CYS A 42 -2.89 4.48 9.09
CA CYS A 42 -1.55 4.73 9.61
C CYS A 42 -1.17 3.85 10.81
N ASP A 43 -2.07 3.00 11.28
CA ASP A 43 -1.90 2.11 12.43
C ASP A 43 -1.54 2.82 13.75
N THR A 44 -1.72 4.15 13.80
CA THR A 44 -1.57 4.94 15.02
C THR A 44 -2.82 4.79 15.88
N LEU A 45 -2.65 4.70 17.20
CA LEU A 45 -3.77 4.63 18.14
C LEU A 45 -4.70 5.83 17.99
N THR A 46 -6.00 5.55 17.98
CA THR A 46 -7.03 6.58 17.96
C THR A 46 -7.84 6.55 19.25
N VAL A 47 -8.09 7.73 19.80
CA VAL A 47 -9.11 7.92 20.83
C VAL A 47 -10.46 7.87 20.12
N LYS A 48 -11.39 7.05 20.62
CA LYS A 48 -12.65 6.67 19.96
C LYS A 48 -13.45 7.90 19.47
N ASP A 49 -13.46 8.98 20.25
CA ASP A 49 -14.27 10.17 19.97
C ASP A 49 -13.63 11.15 18.98
N LYS A 50 -12.38 10.90 18.57
CA LYS A 50 -11.64 11.72 17.59
C LYS A 50 -11.37 10.98 16.28
N ALA A 51 -11.95 9.80 16.10
CA ALA A 51 -11.78 8.96 14.93
C ALA A 51 -13.02 9.01 14.04
N LEU A 52 -12.81 9.20 12.73
CA LEU A 52 -13.85 8.99 11.73
C LEU A 52 -14.14 7.48 11.64
N ARG A 53 -15.41 7.10 11.78
CA ARG A 53 -15.87 5.72 11.59
C ARG A 53 -16.54 5.58 10.22
N PHE A 54 -16.04 4.66 9.41
CA PHE A 54 -16.71 4.25 8.17
C PHE A 54 -17.80 3.21 8.45
N SER A 55 -18.78 3.09 7.55
CA SER A 55 -19.86 2.10 7.62
C SER A 55 -19.34 0.66 7.69
N ASP A 56 -18.21 0.40 7.03
CA ASP A 56 -17.47 -0.87 7.03
C ASP A 56 -16.71 -1.19 8.34
N GLY A 57 -16.91 -0.38 9.38
CA GLY A 57 -16.34 -0.55 10.71
C GLY A 57 -14.88 -0.09 10.87
N ARG A 58 -14.26 0.49 9.82
CA ARG A 58 -12.91 1.06 9.92
C ARG A 58 -12.91 2.36 10.73
N TYR A 59 -11.81 2.60 11.44
CA TYR A 59 -11.56 3.82 12.19
C TYR A 59 -10.37 4.54 11.58
N VAL A 60 -10.50 5.84 11.33
CA VAL A 60 -9.44 6.66 10.76
C VAL A 60 -9.18 7.85 11.68
N CYS A 61 -7.93 8.07 12.08
CA CYS A 61 -7.59 9.22 12.93
C CYS A 61 -7.91 10.54 12.20
N SER A 62 -8.19 11.60 12.96
CA SER A 62 -8.50 12.92 12.41
C SER A 62 -7.45 13.40 11.39
N GLU A 63 -6.15 13.13 11.61
CA GLU A 63 -5.10 13.52 10.67
C GLU A 63 -5.22 12.79 9.32
N CYS A 64 -5.50 11.49 9.35
CA CYS A 64 -5.65 10.70 8.14
C CYS A 64 -6.98 11.02 7.43
N ALA A 65 -8.05 11.24 8.19
CA ALA A 65 -9.37 11.59 7.66
C ALA A 65 -9.35 12.95 6.96
N ARG A 66 -8.69 13.96 7.56
CA ARG A 66 -8.55 15.29 6.93
C ARG A 66 -7.82 15.26 5.59
N LYS A 67 -6.93 14.28 5.41
CA LYS A 67 -6.15 14.09 4.17
C LYS A 67 -6.73 13.00 3.29
N ALA A 68 -7.90 12.45 3.61
CA ALA A 68 -8.41 11.28 2.94
C ALA A 68 -8.94 11.60 1.54
N VAL A 69 -8.81 10.63 0.64
CA VAL A 69 -9.41 10.66 -0.69
C VAL A 69 -10.74 9.92 -0.63
N TYR A 70 -11.83 10.64 -0.92
CA TYR A 70 -13.18 10.10 -0.98
C TYR A 70 -13.66 9.87 -2.42
N GLU A 71 -13.09 10.63 -3.36
CA GLU A 71 -13.41 10.54 -4.78
C GLU A 71 -12.11 10.62 -5.61
N ILE A 72 -12.08 9.90 -6.73
CA ILE A 72 -11.01 10.01 -7.72
C ILE A 72 -11.60 10.56 -9.01
N ASN A 73 -10.93 11.55 -9.58
CA ASN A 73 -11.21 12.04 -10.92
C ASN A 73 -10.07 11.68 -11.88
N ALA A 74 -10.38 11.73 -13.18
CA ALA A 74 -9.43 11.42 -14.25
C ALA A 74 -8.16 12.28 -14.17
N LYS A 75 -8.26 13.54 -13.73
CA LYS A 75 -7.12 14.46 -13.60
C LYS A 75 -6.11 14.00 -12.55
N ARG A 76 -6.56 13.61 -11.36
CA ARG A 76 -5.67 13.08 -10.31
C ARG A 76 -5.02 11.77 -10.76
N PHE A 77 -5.80 10.90 -11.40
CA PHE A 77 -5.27 9.66 -11.95
C PHE A 77 -4.18 9.93 -13.00
N ALA A 78 -4.46 10.77 -13.99
CA ALA A 78 -3.51 11.17 -15.03
C ALA A 78 -2.24 11.81 -14.43
N ALA A 79 -2.37 12.59 -13.35
CA ALA A 79 -1.23 13.18 -12.64
C ALA A 79 -0.37 12.13 -11.91
N ILE A 80 -0.97 11.05 -11.39
CA ILE A 80 -0.22 9.91 -10.85
C ILE A 80 0.47 9.17 -12.02
N LYS A 81 -0.28 8.76 -13.05
CA LYS A 81 0.24 8.05 -14.22
C LYS A 81 1.38 8.81 -14.90
N GLY A 82 1.26 10.12 -15.09
CA GLY A 82 2.28 10.98 -15.71
C GLY A 82 3.55 11.19 -14.87
N ARG A 83 3.55 10.83 -13.58
CA ARG A 83 4.76 10.80 -12.74
C ARG A 83 5.55 9.49 -12.87
N LEU A 84 4.98 8.49 -13.54
CA LEU A 84 5.59 7.18 -13.73
C LEU A 84 6.08 7.09 -15.17
N ALA A 85 7.36 6.79 -15.40
CA ALA A 85 7.84 6.53 -16.76
C ALA A 85 7.45 5.14 -17.28
N TRP A 86 6.93 4.31 -16.41
CA TRP A 86 6.26 3.06 -16.74
C TRP A 86 4.78 3.26 -16.40
N ALA A 87 3.90 2.75 -17.24
CA ALA A 87 2.49 2.68 -16.93
C ALA A 87 1.86 1.64 -17.86
N PRO A 88 0.76 0.98 -17.46
CA PRO A 88 -0.02 0.18 -18.38
C PRO A 88 -0.42 1.02 -19.61
N LYS A 89 -0.18 0.44 -20.78
CA LYS A 89 -0.56 0.99 -22.09
C LYS A 89 -2.06 0.83 -22.31
N MET A 90 -2.63 -0.28 -21.85
CA MET A 90 -4.06 -0.53 -21.99
C MET A 90 -4.86 0.48 -21.17
N PRO A 91 -6.07 0.84 -21.62
CA PRO A 91 -6.98 1.70 -20.87
C PRO A 91 -7.18 1.18 -19.44
N VAL A 92 -7.20 2.09 -18.47
CA VAL A 92 -7.43 1.74 -17.06
C VAL A 92 -8.63 2.50 -16.54
N LYS A 93 -9.66 1.76 -16.08
CA LYS A 93 -10.82 2.30 -15.36
C LYS A 93 -10.52 2.31 -13.87
N PHE A 94 -10.86 3.41 -13.20
CA PHE A 94 -10.63 3.58 -11.76
C PHE A 94 -11.93 3.72 -10.99
N LYS A 95 -12.01 3.06 -9.83
CA LYS A 95 -13.11 3.20 -8.89
C LYS A 95 -12.57 3.37 -7.48
N ILE A 96 -13.18 4.27 -6.72
CA ILE A 96 -13.05 4.26 -5.26
C ILE A 96 -14.20 3.42 -4.72
N VAL A 97 -13.86 2.46 -3.85
CA VAL A 97 -14.79 1.44 -3.39
C VAL A 97 -14.77 1.31 -1.86
N SER A 98 -15.81 0.73 -1.31
CA SER A 98 -15.86 0.38 0.12
C SER A 98 -15.07 -0.91 0.39
N ARG A 99 -14.94 -1.31 1.65
CA ARG A 99 -14.21 -2.52 1.98
C ARG A 99 -14.93 -3.79 1.52
N GLU A 100 -16.26 -3.75 1.46
CA GLU A 100 -17.12 -4.88 1.09
C GLU A 100 -16.90 -5.35 -0.35
N THR A 101 -16.46 -4.44 -1.22
CA THR A 101 -16.21 -4.69 -2.64
C THR A 101 -14.83 -5.30 -2.91
N LEU A 102 -13.88 -5.12 -1.98
CA LEU A 102 -12.54 -5.68 -2.10
C LEU A 102 -12.48 -7.13 -1.60
N PRO A 103 -11.80 -8.05 -2.30
CA PRO A 103 -11.70 -9.44 -1.90
C PRO A 103 -10.96 -9.55 -0.57
N ARG A 104 -11.45 -10.45 0.29
CA ARG A 104 -10.78 -10.80 1.54
C ARG A 104 -9.52 -11.60 1.25
N ARG A 105 -8.34 -11.05 1.55
CA ARG A 105 -7.07 -11.78 1.45
C ARG A 105 -6.93 -12.74 2.65
N ARG A 106 -6.55 -14.00 2.40
CA ARG A 106 -6.39 -15.06 3.43
C ARG A 106 -5.10 -14.94 4.28
N ARG A 107 -4.21 -13.97 4.00
CA ARG A 107 -2.90 -13.82 4.68
C ARG A 107 -2.99 -13.01 5.98
N ARG A 108 -1.91 -13.10 6.78
CA ARG A 108 -1.78 -12.52 8.13
C ARG A 108 -1.94 -10.99 8.22
N THR A 109 -1.98 -10.24 7.11
CA THR A 109 -2.43 -8.84 7.12
C THR A 109 -3.87 -8.72 6.59
N PRO A 110 -4.81 -8.19 7.39
CA PRO A 110 -6.23 -8.13 7.03
C PRO A 110 -6.60 -6.95 6.10
N LEU A 111 -5.63 -6.31 5.47
CA LEU A 111 -5.76 -4.97 4.90
C LEU A 111 -5.55 -4.99 3.38
N ASN A 112 -6.63 -5.25 2.65
CA ASN A 112 -6.67 -5.00 1.22
C ASN A 112 -7.02 -3.52 0.98
N PHE A 113 -6.11 -2.75 0.37
CA PHE A 113 -6.34 -1.32 0.09
C PHE A 113 -6.70 -1.05 -1.37
N GLY A 114 -6.58 -2.05 -2.24
CA GLY A 114 -6.95 -1.94 -3.63
C GLY A 114 -6.88 -3.30 -4.33
N GLN A 115 -7.30 -3.31 -5.59
CA GLN A 115 -7.10 -4.45 -6.47
C GLN A 115 -7.03 -3.99 -7.92
N SER A 116 -6.33 -4.77 -8.73
CA SER A 116 -6.25 -4.63 -10.18
C SER A 116 -6.82 -5.87 -10.85
N LYS A 117 -7.69 -5.67 -11.86
CA LYS A 117 -8.30 -6.72 -12.68
C LYS A 117 -7.93 -6.45 -14.13
N ALA A 118 -7.45 -7.46 -14.85
CA ALA A 118 -7.31 -7.40 -16.31
C ALA A 118 -8.60 -7.90 -16.96
N LEU A 119 -9.07 -7.16 -17.96
CA LEU A 119 -10.20 -7.54 -18.81
C LEU A 119 -9.67 -8.06 -20.13
N TYR A 120 -10.20 -9.21 -20.55
CA TYR A 120 -9.74 -9.93 -21.73
C TYR A 120 -10.85 -10.01 -22.77
N GLU A 121 -10.48 -9.91 -24.04
CA GLU A 121 -11.34 -10.26 -25.17
C GLU A 121 -10.75 -11.44 -25.93
N SER A 122 -11.65 -12.31 -26.42
CA SER A 122 -11.27 -13.44 -27.26
C SER A 122 -11.12 -12.97 -28.70
N HIS A 123 -9.93 -13.18 -29.25
CA HIS A 123 -9.65 -13.04 -30.68
C HIS A 123 -9.28 -14.42 -31.22
N GLY A 124 -10.31 -15.19 -31.57
CA GLY A 124 -10.16 -16.59 -31.97
C GLY A 124 -9.62 -17.45 -30.82
N ARG A 125 -8.44 -18.07 -31.01
CA ARG A 125 -7.79 -18.93 -29.99
C ARG A 125 -6.96 -18.15 -28.97
N GLN A 126 -6.88 -16.83 -29.08
CA GLN A 126 -6.07 -15.98 -28.21
C GLN A 126 -6.95 -15.13 -27.29
N LEU A 127 -6.51 -14.96 -26.04
CA LEU A 127 -7.07 -13.98 -25.11
C LEU A 127 -6.14 -12.77 -25.07
N LEU A 128 -6.66 -11.60 -25.45
CA LEU A 128 -5.91 -10.35 -25.42
C LEU A 128 -6.40 -9.48 -24.29
N ILE A 129 -5.49 -8.84 -23.56
CA ILE A 129 -5.83 -7.84 -22.55
C ILE A 129 -6.30 -6.58 -23.30
N VAL A 130 -7.53 -6.15 -23.04
CA VAL A 130 -8.12 -4.96 -23.67
C VAL A 130 -8.19 -3.76 -22.74
N SER A 131 -8.26 -4.00 -21.42
CA SER A 131 -8.25 -2.93 -20.42
C SER A 131 -7.99 -3.48 -19.01
N HIS A 132 -7.76 -2.57 -18.08
CA HIS A 132 -7.68 -2.88 -16.66
C HIS A 132 -8.76 -2.13 -15.88
N GLU A 133 -9.22 -2.73 -14.79
CA GLU A 133 -10.02 -2.07 -13.77
C GLU A 133 -9.26 -2.07 -12.45
N ILE A 134 -9.07 -0.88 -11.88
CA ILE A 134 -8.42 -0.68 -10.60
C ILE A 134 -9.42 -0.11 -9.60
N GLU A 135 -9.58 -0.81 -8.49
CA GLU A 135 -10.43 -0.41 -7.39
C GLU A 135 -9.55 -0.06 -6.19
N ILE A 136 -9.77 1.10 -5.57
CA ILE A 136 -9.01 1.55 -4.39
C ILE A 136 -9.97 1.82 -3.24
N LEU A 137 -9.57 1.40 -2.05
CA LEU A 137 -10.36 1.61 -0.85
C LEU A 137 -10.54 3.10 -0.54
N ILE A 138 -11.79 3.49 -0.26
CA ILE A 138 -12.16 4.84 0.15
C ILE A 138 -11.51 5.24 1.49
N GLY A 139 -11.21 6.53 1.63
CA GLY A 139 -10.83 7.09 2.93
C GLY A 139 -9.34 6.96 3.27
N LEU A 140 -8.49 6.67 2.28
CA LEU A 140 -7.04 6.63 2.46
C LEU A 140 -6.43 8.03 2.35
N PRO A 141 -5.47 8.41 3.21
CA PRO A 141 -4.72 9.67 3.07
C PRO A 141 -4.10 9.80 1.68
N VAL A 142 -4.14 10.99 1.06
CA VAL A 142 -3.68 11.25 -0.33
C VAL A 142 -2.37 10.52 -0.67
N VAL A 143 -1.33 10.69 0.15
CA VAL A 143 0.00 10.10 -0.15
C VAL A 143 -0.02 8.56 -0.06
N LEU A 144 -0.79 7.99 0.86
CA LEU A 144 -0.98 6.54 0.93
C LEU A 144 -1.83 6.04 -0.23
N PHE A 145 -2.93 6.74 -0.54
CA PHE A 145 -3.78 6.47 -1.69
C PHE A 145 -2.97 6.42 -2.99
N GLU A 146 -2.14 7.42 -3.26
CA GLU A 146 -1.28 7.45 -4.46
C GLU A 146 -0.30 6.28 -4.48
N ALA A 147 0.27 5.89 -3.34
CA ALA A 147 1.15 4.72 -3.26
C ALA A 147 0.42 3.41 -3.58
N ILE A 148 -0.85 3.27 -3.18
CA ILE A 148 -1.68 2.11 -3.54
C ILE A 148 -2.07 2.16 -5.02
N VAL A 149 -2.38 3.34 -5.59
CA VAL A 149 -2.56 3.47 -7.04
C VAL A 149 -1.31 3.02 -7.80
N VAL A 150 -0.11 3.39 -7.32
CA VAL A 150 1.15 2.93 -7.89
C VAL A 150 1.31 1.41 -7.78
N HIS A 151 0.92 0.81 -6.65
CA HIS A 151 0.90 -0.65 -6.48
C HIS A 151 0.01 -1.32 -7.54
N GLU A 152 -1.24 -0.90 -7.65
CA GLU A 152 -2.21 -1.53 -8.56
C GLU A 152 -1.90 -1.26 -10.04
N LEU A 153 -1.34 -0.09 -10.38
CA LEU A 153 -0.84 0.18 -11.72
C LEU A 153 0.32 -0.71 -12.10
N PHE A 154 1.15 -1.10 -11.12
CA PHE A 154 2.26 -1.98 -11.39
C PHE A 154 1.79 -3.41 -11.69
N HIS A 155 0.77 -3.91 -10.98
CA HIS A 155 0.08 -5.15 -11.36
C HIS A 155 -0.40 -5.12 -12.81
N ALA A 156 -1.09 -4.04 -13.21
CA ALA A 156 -1.55 -3.88 -14.59
C ALA A 156 -0.38 -3.90 -15.60
N TRP A 157 0.69 -3.14 -15.31
CA TRP A 157 1.88 -3.13 -16.15
C TRP A 157 2.56 -4.50 -16.24
N LEU A 158 2.64 -5.25 -15.14
CA LEU A 158 3.21 -6.61 -15.14
C LEU A 158 2.41 -7.55 -16.05
N HIS A 159 1.07 -7.52 -15.96
CA HIS A 159 0.20 -8.34 -16.81
C HIS A 159 0.34 -8.02 -18.31
N GLU A 160 0.63 -6.78 -18.68
CA GLU A 160 0.86 -6.41 -20.09
C GLU A 160 2.23 -6.80 -20.62
N ASN A 161 3.26 -6.84 -19.76
CA ASN A 161 4.65 -6.96 -20.18
C ASN A 161 5.24 -8.36 -19.93
N PHE A 162 4.53 -9.22 -19.21
CA PHE A 162 4.99 -10.55 -18.86
C PHE A 162 3.90 -11.60 -19.02
N ALA A 163 4.33 -12.81 -19.40
CA ALA A 163 3.46 -13.96 -19.46
C ALA A 163 2.93 -14.32 -18.06
N VAL A 164 1.66 -14.74 -18.00
CA VAL A 164 1.03 -15.25 -16.77
C VAL A 164 1.85 -16.41 -16.23
N GLY A 165 2.10 -16.40 -14.92
CA GLY A 165 2.85 -17.47 -14.23
C GLY A 165 4.37 -17.32 -14.27
N ILE A 166 4.93 -16.28 -14.92
CA ILE A 166 6.38 -16.01 -14.85
C ILE A 166 6.84 -15.69 -13.42
N MET A 167 5.94 -15.11 -12.62
CA MET A 167 6.12 -14.80 -11.22
C MET A 167 5.01 -15.50 -10.45
N ASN A 168 5.37 -16.04 -9.29
CA ASN A 168 4.36 -16.46 -8.34
C ASN A 168 3.77 -15.23 -7.63
N ARG A 169 2.61 -15.42 -6.99
CA ARG A 169 1.89 -14.34 -6.31
C ARG A 169 2.72 -13.60 -5.26
N ASP A 170 3.63 -14.26 -4.56
CA ASP A 170 4.43 -13.62 -3.51
C ASP A 170 5.48 -12.69 -4.09
N GLU A 171 6.06 -13.06 -5.22
CA GLU A 171 7.03 -12.24 -5.95
C GLU A 171 6.36 -10.99 -6.52
N GLU A 172 5.23 -11.18 -7.20
CA GLU A 172 4.43 -10.10 -7.79
C GLU A 172 4.00 -9.08 -6.73
N GLU A 173 3.40 -9.55 -5.65
CA GLU A 173 2.94 -8.71 -4.55
C GLU A 173 4.10 -8.01 -3.82
N TRP A 174 5.20 -8.73 -3.57
CA TRP A 174 6.38 -8.11 -2.95
C TRP A 174 6.94 -6.98 -3.81
N LEU A 175 7.00 -7.16 -5.14
CA LEU A 175 7.48 -6.14 -6.08
C LEU A 175 6.55 -4.92 -6.07
N CYS A 176 5.24 -5.14 -6.12
CA CYS A 176 4.23 -4.08 -6.06
C CYS A 176 4.30 -3.28 -4.75
N GLU A 177 4.41 -3.97 -3.59
CA GLU A 177 4.62 -3.31 -2.30
C GLU A 177 5.96 -2.58 -2.21
N HIS A 178 7.02 -3.15 -2.78
CA HIS A 178 8.33 -2.53 -2.81
C HIS A 178 8.29 -1.22 -3.59
N LEU A 179 7.60 -1.20 -4.73
CA LEU A 179 7.45 -0.02 -5.55
C LEU A 179 6.61 1.07 -4.87
N ALA A 180 5.50 0.69 -4.23
CA ALA A 180 4.72 1.60 -3.39
C ALA A 180 5.58 2.20 -2.26
N LEU A 181 6.45 1.41 -1.63
CA LEU A 181 7.36 1.89 -0.60
C LEU A 181 8.42 2.85 -1.14
N LEU A 182 8.98 2.58 -2.33
CA LEU A 182 9.91 3.49 -3.01
C LEU A 182 9.23 4.81 -3.36
N TYR A 183 7.99 4.75 -3.83
CA TYR A 183 7.16 5.93 -4.09
C TYR A 183 6.96 6.78 -2.83
N LEU A 184 6.56 6.15 -1.71
CA LEU A 184 6.41 6.84 -0.42
C LEU A 184 7.72 7.46 0.06
N ARG A 185 8.86 6.80 -0.16
CA ARG A 185 10.20 7.35 0.17
C ARG A 185 10.55 8.54 -0.70
N ALA A 186 10.27 8.48 -2.01
CA ALA A 186 10.51 9.58 -2.94
C ALA A 186 9.67 10.82 -2.57
N CYS A 187 8.43 10.61 -2.16
CA CYS A 187 7.51 11.66 -1.72
C CYS A 187 7.75 12.13 -0.27
N ARG A 188 8.78 11.61 0.43
CA ARG A 188 9.06 11.89 1.85
C ARG A 188 7.85 11.69 2.76
N ALA A 189 7.04 10.67 2.48
CA ALA A 189 5.84 10.35 3.23
C ALA A 189 6.14 10.16 4.73
N LYS A 190 5.14 10.49 5.57
CA LYS A 190 5.22 10.31 7.02
C LYS A 190 5.60 8.86 7.38
N LYS A 191 6.40 8.71 8.45
CA LYS A 191 6.91 7.41 8.93
C LYS A 191 5.80 6.35 9.11
N PRO A 192 4.62 6.65 9.67
CA PRO A 192 3.57 5.65 9.87
C PRO A 192 3.10 4.99 8.56
N TRP A 193 2.87 5.78 7.50
CA TRP A 193 2.43 5.22 6.20
C TRP A 193 3.51 4.35 5.56
N ARG A 194 4.78 4.76 5.68
CA ARG A 194 5.92 3.92 5.23
C ARG A 194 5.99 2.61 6.00
N LYS A 195 5.80 2.63 7.33
CA LYS A 195 5.77 1.40 8.15
C LYS A 195 4.62 0.47 7.76
N VAL A 196 3.42 1.00 7.47
CA VAL A 196 2.28 0.19 7.03
C VAL A 196 2.58 -0.57 5.73
N VAL A 197 3.08 0.13 4.70
CA VAL A 197 3.44 -0.50 3.42
C VAL A 197 4.65 -1.43 3.57
N GLN A 198 5.63 -1.05 4.39
CA GLN A 198 6.78 -1.90 4.69
C GLN A 198 6.38 -3.21 5.38
N ALA A 199 5.50 -3.17 6.37
CA ALA A 199 4.99 -4.36 7.05
C ALA A 199 4.20 -5.27 6.08
N ARG A 200 3.44 -4.67 5.16
CA ARG A 200 2.76 -5.43 4.08
C ARG A 200 3.77 -6.11 3.15
N ARG A 201 4.85 -5.43 2.74
CA ARG A 201 5.92 -6.04 1.95
C ARG A 201 6.58 -7.23 2.66
N GLU A 202 6.89 -7.05 3.94
CA GLU A 202 7.63 -8.02 4.77
C GLU A 202 6.83 -9.31 5.07
N GLN A 203 5.53 -9.32 4.81
CA GLN A 203 4.71 -10.52 4.98
C GLN A 203 4.94 -11.59 3.89
N TYR A 204 5.43 -11.17 2.73
CA TYR A 204 5.68 -12.06 1.61
C TYR A 204 7.03 -12.73 1.82
N ARG A 205 7.06 -14.08 1.73
CA ARG A 205 8.27 -14.89 1.97
C ARG A 205 9.20 -14.83 0.76
N PHE A 206 9.55 -13.62 0.36
CA PHE A 206 10.50 -13.37 -0.70
C PHE A 206 11.85 -13.05 -0.05
N LYS A 207 12.69 -14.09 0.10
CA LYS A 207 13.87 -14.05 0.97
C LYS A 207 15.13 -13.43 0.36
N ARG A 208 15.21 -13.23 -0.96
CA ARG A 208 16.41 -12.66 -1.58
C ARG A 208 16.08 -11.87 -2.85
N ALA A 209 16.40 -10.58 -2.84
CA ALA A 209 16.59 -9.81 -4.07
C ALA A 209 17.72 -10.41 -4.94
N ASP A 210 18.57 -11.25 -4.33
CA ASP A 210 19.78 -11.83 -4.89
C ASP A 210 19.51 -13.13 -5.71
N GLU A 211 18.34 -13.78 -5.55
CA GLU A 211 18.01 -15.06 -6.19
C GLU A 211 17.15 -14.95 -7.47
N PHE A 212 16.73 -13.75 -7.84
CA PHE A 212 16.10 -13.56 -9.15
C PHE A 212 17.18 -13.46 -10.23
N LYS A 213 17.39 -14.54 -10.97
CA LYS A 213 18.30 -14.55 -12.12
C LYS A 213 17.71 -13.82 -13.34
N GLU A 214 18.41 -12.74 -13.68
CA GLU A 214 18.88 -12.33 -15.00
C GLU A 214 17.87 -12.11 -16.14
N ARG A 215 17.35 -10.87 -16.17
CA ARG A 215 17.25 -9.92 -17.32
C ARG A 215 16.05 -9.00 -17.09
N THR A 216 14.92 -9.62 -16.73
CA THR A 216 13.66 -8.96 -16.38
C THR A 216 13.78 -8.06 -15.16
N GLN A 217 14.42 -8.55 -14.08
CA GLN A 217 14.66 -7.74 -12.89
C GLN A 217 15.63 -6.60 -13.11
N LYS A 218 16.74 -6.83 -13.81
CA LYS A 218 17.68 -5.74 -14.12
C LYS A 218 16.96 -4.66 -14.91
N GLN A 219 16.03 -5.00 -15.81
CA GLN A 219 15.22 -4.01 -16.53
C GLN A 219 14.19 -3.30 -15.64
N VAL A 220 13.40 -4.05 -14.86
CA VAL A 220 12.42 -3.47 -13.92
C VAL A 220 13.13 -2.60 -12.89
N ILE A 221 14.13 -3.10 -12.18
CA ILE A 221 14.91 -2.38 -11.17
C ILE A 221 15.68 -1.21 -11.80
N LYS A 222 16.27 -1.35 -13.00
CA LYS A 222 16.94 -0.22 -13.68
C LYS A 222 15.94 0.85 -14.06
N GLN A 223 14.74 0.51 -14.52
CA GLN A 223 13.66 1.47 -14.75
C GLN A 223 13.23 2.13 -13.43
N LEU A 224 12.96 1.34 -12.38
CA LEU A 224 12.58 1.86 -11.06
C LEU A 224 13.64 2.78 -10.42
N LEU A 225 14.93 2.44 -10.53
CA LEU A 225 16.04 3.25 -10.02
C LEU A 225 16.28 4.49 -10.87
N THR A 226 16.12 4.40 -12.20
CA THR A 226 16.16 5.55 -13.09
C THR A 226 15.04 6.54 -12.74
N GLU A 227 13.85 6.03 -12.45
CA GLU A 227 12.71 6.85 -12.05
C GLU A 227 12.83 7.42 -10.65
N ALA A 228 13.34 6.66 -9.69
CA ALA A 228 13.67 7.18 -8.38
C ALA A 228 14.67 8.34 -8.48
N ARG A 229 15.65 8.27 -9.40
CA ARG A 229 16.63 9.34 -9.68
C ARG A 229 16.01 10.55 -10.40
N LYS A 230 15.15 10.36 -11.40
CA LYS A 230 14.45 11.46 -12.11
C LYS A 230 13.43 12.17 -11.20
N ASN A 231 12.66 11.42 -10.41
CA ASN A 231 11.73 11.98 -9.44
C ASN A 231 12.46 12.69 -8.29
N ARG A 232 13.69 12.29 -7.97
CA ARG A 232 14.60 13.06 -7.09
C ARG A 232 14.96 14.44 -7.66
N LYS A 233 15.00 14.60 -8.98
CA LYS A 233 15.23 15.90 -9.64
C LYS A 233 13.94 16.74 -9.73
N ARG A 234 12.76 16.10 -9.79
CA ARG A 234 11.44 16.75 -9.78
C ARG A 234 10.93 17.10 -8.36
N ARG A 235 11.83 17.11 -7.36
CA ARG A 235 11.61 17.10 -5.90
C ARG A 235 10.70 18.17 -5.28
N ASN A 236 10.18 19.13 -6.05
CA ASN A 236 9.45 20.30 -5.54
C ASN A 236 7.93 20.22 -5.69
N ARG A 237 7.34 19.07 -6.07
CA ARG A 237 5.89 18.97 -6.34
C ARG A 237 5.26 17.71 -5.75
N CYS A 238 5.43 17.50 -4.44
CA CYS A 238 4.51 16.61 -3.74
C CYS A 238 3.22 17.40 -3.48
N PRO A 239 2.03 16.88 -3.82
CA PRO A 239 0.79 17.57 -3.46
C PRO A 239 0.69 17.65 -1.93
N THR A 240 0.58 18.88 -1.42
CA THR A 240 0.21 19.17 -0.02
C THR A 240 -1.22 18.80 0.26
#